data_AF-A0A662HE37-F1
#
_entry.id   AF-A0A662HE37-F1
#
_cell.length_a   1.000
_cell.length_b   1.000
_cell.length_c   1.000
_cell.angle_alpha   90.00
_cell.angle_beta   90.00
_cell.angle_gamma   90.00
#
_symmetry.space_group_name_H-M   'P 1'
#
loop_
_entity.id
_entity.type
_entity.pdbx_description
1 polymer ?
#
loop_
_entity_poly.entity_id
_entity_poly.type
_entity_poly.pdbx_seq_one_letter_code
_entity_poly.pdbx_strand_id
1 'polypeptide(L)'
;NAKNPSEDLVKRAKEFDVKIWYVDAYKIAMNVFGRPFYNTPMLGAFVKASNIVKLDSVKEAIKERFSGRGEGIIEKNIQVVEIAYKEVKLFG
;
A
#
# COMPACT_ATOMS: atom_id res chain seq x y z
N ASN A 1 11.56 -4.75 -5.44
CA ASN A 1 11.80 -4.78 -3.97
C ASN A 1 12.67 -3.59 -3.52
N ALA A 2 12.52 -2.41 -4.13
CA ALA A 2 13.27 -1.23 -3.73
C ALA A 2 12.79 -0.75 -2.34
N LYS A 3 13.72 -0.36 -1.48
CA LYS A 3 13.43 0.07 -0.09
C LYS A 3 13.34 1.59 0.05
N ASN A 4 13.98 2.32 -0.85
CA ASN A 4 13.98 3.78 -0.91
C ASN A 4 13.79 4.25 -2.37
N PRO A 5 13.25 5.45 -2.59
CA PRO A 5 13.27 6.10 -3.90
C PRO A 5 14.68 6.22 -4.47
N SER A 6 14.83 6.06 -5.79
CA SER A 6 16.12 6.26 -6.47
C SER A 6 16.46 7.75 -6.59
N GLU A 7 17.75 8.09 -6.69
CA GLU A 7 18.23 9.46 -6.87
C GLU A 7 17.58 10.14 -8.09
N ASP A 8 17.46 9.42 -9.22
CA ASP A 8 16.81 9.91 -10.42
C ASP A 8 15.32 10.24 -10.20
N LEU A 9 14.61 9.41 -9.41
CA LEU A 9 13.21 9.67 -9.07
C LEU A 9 13.10 10.93 -8.20
N VAL A 10 13.99 11.08 -7.22
CA VAL A 10 14.04 12.25 -6.34
C VAL A 10 14.34 13.52 -7.12
N LYS A 11 15.30 13.46 -8.06
CA LYS A 11 15.62 14.59 -8.94
C LYS A 11 14.40 15.01 -9.77
N ARG A 12 13.75 14.07 -10.44
CA ARG A 12 12.53 14.34 -11.23
C ARG A 12 11.40 14.88 -10.37
N ALA A 13 11.18 14.32 -9.18
CA ALA A 13 10.14 14.81 -8.29
C ALA A 13 10.34 16.28 -7.88
N LYS A 14 11.60 16.70 -7.68
CA LYS A 14 11.95 18.11 -7.46
C LYS A 14 11.69 18.97 -8.70
N GLU A 15 12.02 18.49 -9.90
CA GLU A 15 11.76 19.20 -11.16
C GLU A 15 10.26 19.44 -11.41
N PHE A 16 9.41 18.48 -11.02
CA PHE A 16 7.95 18.57 -11.17
C PHE A 16 7.22 19.14 -9.94
N ASP A 17 7.94 19.52 -8.89
CA ASP A 17 7.38 19.94 -7.59
C ASP A 17 6.32 18.97 -7.05
N VAL A 18 6.64 17.67 -7.06
CA VAL A 18 5.75 16.61 -6.57
C VAL A 18 6.31 15.91 -5.34
N LYS A 19 5.40 15.49 -4.46
CA LYS A 19 5.72 14.71 -3.26
C LYS A 19 5.95 13.24 -3.62
N ILE A 20 6.98 12.63 -3.03
CA ILE A 20 7.19 11.18 -3.10
C ILE A 20 6.68 10.55 -1.82
N TRP A 21 5.84 9.52 -1.95
CA TRP A 21 5.49 8.61 -0.87
C TRP A 21 6.03 7.23 -1.18
N TYR A 22 6.55 6.53 -0.17
CA TYR A 22 7.17 5.22 -0.36
C TYR A 22 6.84 4.25 0.78
N VAL A 23 6.83 2.96 0.44
CA VAL A 23 6.60 1.83 1.35
C VAL A 23 7.29 0.58 0.81
N ASP A 24 7.76 -0.31 1.68
CA ASP A 24 8.32 -1.61 1.28
C ASP A 24 7.19 -2.63 1.03
N ALA A 25 6.48 -2.44 -0.09
CA ALA A 25 5.37 -3.32 -0.49
C ALA A 25 5.80 -4.79 -0.68
N TYR A 26 7.07 -5.03 -1.04
CA TYR A 26 7.60 -6.38 -1.19
C TYR A 26 7.66 -7.10 0.15
N LYS A 27 8.27 -6.48 1.16
CA LYS A 27 8.34 -7.04 2.52
C LYS A 27 6.95 -7.31 3.08
N ILE A 28 6.03 -6.35 2.95
CA ILE A 28 4.65 -6.51 3.44
C ILE A 28 3.96 -7.70 2.76
N ALA A 29 4.01 -7.75 1.43
CA ALA A 29 3.37 -8.81 0.66
C ALA A 29 3.96 -10.20 0.97
N MET A 30 5.29 -10.31 1.04
CA MET A 30 5.95 -11.58 1.36
C MET A 30 5.63 -12.05 2.78
N ASN A 31 5.58 -11.14 3.76
CA ASN A 31 5.30 -11.51 5.16
C ASN A 31 3.87 -12.02 5.37
N VAL A 32 2.89 -11.49 4.63
CA VAL A 32 1.46 -11.84 4.85
C VAL A 32 0.95 -12.87 3.84
N PHE A 33 1.27 -12.69 2.54
CA PHE A 33 0.81 -13.58 1.48
C PHE A 33 1.79 -14.71 1.17
N GLY A 34 3.06 -14.57 1.50
CA GLY A 34 4.12 -15.46 0.99
C GLY A 34 4.37 -15.29 -0.52
N ARG A 35 3.81 -14.24 -1.13
CA ARG A 35 3.87 -13.96 -2.57
C ARG A 35 3.95 -12.45 -2.82
N PRO A 36 4.59 -11.99 -3.91
CA PRO A 36 4.81 -10.57 -4.20
C PRO A 36 3.56 -9.88 -4.79
N PHE A 37 2.43 -9.92 -4.09
CA PHE A 37 1.21 -9.21 -4.47
C PHE A 37 1.26 -7.76 -3.99
N TYR A 38 1.71 -6.86 -4.86
CA TYR A 38 1.94 -5.45 -4.54
C TYR A 38 0.67 -4.58 -4.56
N ASN A 39 -0.38 -5.00 -5.26
CA ASN A 39 -1.60 -4.22 -5.44
C ASN A 39 -2.26 -3.83 -4.10
N THR A 40 -2.46 -4.79 -3.19
CA THR A 40 -3.11 -4.56 -1.91
C THR A 40 -2.27 -3.68 -0.97
N PRO A 41 -0.94 -3.90 -0.80
CA PRO A 41 -0.12 -2.96 -0.04
C PRO A 41 -0.15 -1.55 -0.65
N MET A 42 -0.04 -1.43 -1.98
CA MET A 42 -0.05 -0.12 -2.65
C MET A 42 -1.39 0.59 -2.49
N LEU A 43 -2.50 -0.13 -2.40
CA LEU A 43 -3.81 0.45 -2.07
C LEU A 43 -3.80 1.10 -0.69
N GLY A 44 -3.31 0.40 0.35
CA GLY A 44 -3.18 0.97 1.69
C GLY A 44 -2.28 2.21 1.73
N ALA A 45 -1.17 2.17 1.00
CA ALA A 45 -0.27 3.32 0.87
C ALA A 45 -0.94 4.52 0.18
N PHE A 46 -1.65 4.27 -0.92
CA PHE A 46 -2.38 5.29 -1.66
C PHE A 46 -3.45 5.97 -0.79
N VAL A 47 -4.20 5.21 0.00
CA VAL A 47 -5.26 5.74 0.87
C VAL A 47 -4.70 6.79 1.84
N LYS A 48 -3.55 6.52 2.48
CA LYS A 48 -2.90 7.49 3.38
C LYS A 48 -2.32 8.68 2.62
N ALA A 49 -1.59 8.42 1.53
CA ALA A 49 -0.89 9.46 0.79
C ALA A 49 -1.84 10.47 0.14
N SER A 50 -2.99 9.98 -0.35
CA SER A 50 -4.00 10.80 -1.04
C SER A 50 -5.00 11.44 -0.07
N ASN A 51 -5.32 10.78 1.05
CA ASN A 51 -6.33 11.20 2.02
C ASN A 51 -7.72 11.46 1.41
N ILE A 52 -8.04 10.84 0.26
CA ILE A 52 -9.30 11.04 -0.47
C ILE A 52 -10.42 10.08 -0.04
N VAL A 53 -10.07 8.95 0.58
CA VAL A 53 -11.02 7.93 1.06
C VAL A 53 -10.62 7.45 2.46
N LYS A 54 -11.60 7.01 3.25
CA LYS A 54 -11.35 6.46 4.59
C LYS A 54 -10.82 5.04 4.47
N LEU A 55 -9.88 4.69 5.36
CA LEU A 55 -9.35 3.33 5.44
C LEU A 55 -10.44 2.28 5.65
N ASP A 56 -11.43 2.56 6.51
CA ASP A 56 -12.53 1.63 6.78
C ASP A 56 -13.41 1.38 5.55
N SER A 57 -13.66 2.39 4.72
CA SER A 57 -14.36 2.21 3.45
C SER A 57 -13.63 1.23 2.52
N VAL A 58 -12.30 1.23 2.54
CA VAL A 58 -11.50 0.28 1.77
C VAL A 58 -11.59 -1.13 2.36
N LYS A 59 -11.63 -1.28 3.69
CA LYS A 59 -11.82 -2.60 4.32
C LYS A 59 -13.17 -3.21 3.95
N GLU A 60 -14.24 -2.40 3.95
CA GLU A 60 -15.57 -2.85 3.51
C GLU A 60 -15.57 -3.25 2.03
N ALA A 61 -14.94 -2.46 1.16
CA ALA A 61 -14.81 -2.81 -0.27
C ALA A 61 -14.02 -4.12 -0.49
N ILE A 62 -13.03 -4.42 0.35
CA ILE A 62 -12.30 -5.70 0.31
C ILE A 62 -13.21 -6.86 0.72
N LYS A 63 -14.00 -6.70 1.80
CA LYS A 63 -14.96 -7.73 2.25
C LYS A 63 -15.98 -8.03 1.14
N GLU A 64 -16.52 -7.00 0.50
CA GLU A 64 -17.47 -7.16 -0.60
C GLU A 64 -16.84 -7.86 -1.80
N ARG A 65 -15.68 -7.38 -2.26
CA ARG A 65 -14.98 -7.91 -3.44
C ARG A 65 -14.58 -9.38 -3.30
N PHE A 66 -14.20 -9.79 -2.10
CA PHE A 66 -13.72 -11.16 -1.82
C PHE A 66 -14.76 -12.01 -1.07
N SER A 67 -16.00 -11.54 -1.00
CA SER A 67 -17.13 -12.33 -0.50
C SER A 67 -17.19 -13.70 -1.19
N GLY A 68 -17.39 -14.76 -0.42
CA GLY A 68 -17.41 -16.14 -0.92
C GLY A 68 -16.04 -16.73 -1.32
N ARG A 69 -14.92 -15.98 -1.23
CA ARG A 69 -13.57 -16.49 -1.52
C ARG A 69 -12.81 -17.03 -0.30
N GLY A 70 -13.44 -16.99 0.87
CA GLY A 70 -12.91 -17.47 2.15
C GLY A 70 -12.36 -16.34 3.03
N GLU A 71 -12.63 -16.46 4.34
CA GLU A 71 -12.28 -15.45 5.35
C GLU A 71 -10.78 -15.15 5.39
N GLY A 72 -9.93 -16.18 5.27
CA GLY A 72 -8.47 -16.00 5.26
C GLY A 72 -7.94 -15.13 4.11
N ILE A 73 -8.64 -15.06 2.96
CA ILE A 73 -8.26 -14.14 1.87
C ILE A 73 -8.63 -12.71 2.23
N ILE A 74 -9.82 -12.50 2.81
CA ILE A 74 -10.31 -11.19 3.24
C ILE A 74 -9.39 -10.63 4.34
N GLU A 75 -9.13 -11.41 5.38
CA GLU A 75 -8.29 -11.03 6.51
C GLU A 75 -6.88 -10.63 6.06
N LYS A 76 -6.23 -11.44 5.22
CA LYS A 76 -4.88 -11.12 4.71
C LYS A 76 -4.87 -9.84 3.88
N ASN A 77 -5.89 -9.59 3.06
CA ASN A 77 -5.96 -8.36 2.28
C ASN A 77 -6.18 -7.13 3.17
N ILE A 78 -7.08 -7.22 4.16
CA ILE A 78 -7.29 -6.15 5.15
C ILE A 78 -6.00 -5.88 5.92
N GLN A 79 -5.35 -6.93 6.44
CA GLN A 79 -4.10 -6.81 7.18
C GLN A 79 -3.02 -6.08 6.38
N VAL A 80 -2.84 -6.44 5.11
CA VAL A 80 -1.84 -5.80 4.24
C VAL A 80 -2.16 -4.33 3.96
N VAL A 81 -3.44 -4.00 3.72
CA VAL A 81 -3.86 -2.60 3.56
C VAL A 81 -3.56 -1.79 4.81
N GLU A 82 -3.87 -2.33 6.00
CA GLU A 82 -3.61 -1.64 7.27
C GLU A 82 -2.11 -1.45 7.55
N ILE A 83 -1.30 -2.47 7.30
CA ILE A 83 0.16 -2.38 7.47
C ILE A 83 0.72 -1.32 6.52
N ALA A 84 0.38 -1.38 5.23
CA ALA A 84 0.91 -0.41 4.26
C ALA A 84 0.41 1.01 4.51
N TYR A 85 -0.84 1.19 4.94
CA TYR A 85 -1.35 2.48 5.41
C TYR A 85 -0.53 3.00 6.58
N LYS A 86 -0.17 2.18 7.56
CA LYS A 86 0.67 2.61 8.69
C LYS A 86 2.11 2.92 8.24
N GLU A 87 2.70 2.04 7.45
CA GLU A 87 4.12 2.05 7.09
C GLU A 87 4.50 3.02 5.97
N VAL A 88 3.57 3.45 5.12
CA VAL A 88 3.89 4.42 4.06
C VAL A 88 4.32 5.76 4.66
N LYS A 89 5.39 6.33 4.11
CA LYS A 89 6.00 7.57 4.57
C LYS A 89 6.14 8.55 3.42
N LEU A 90 5.98 9.83 3.75
CA LEU A 90 6.41 10.92 2.88
C LEU A 90 7.94 10.91 2.85
N PHE A 91 8.52 10.93 1.65
CA PHE A 91 9.95 11.04 1.43
C PHE A 91 10.35 12.52 1.50
N GLY A 92 11.30 12.80 2.38
CA GLY A 92 11.80 14.13 2.70
C GLY A 92 12.95 14.04 3.69
#